data_AF-A0A5N5SPN9-F1
#
_entry.id   AF-A0A5N5SPN9-F1
#
_cell.length_a   1.000
_cell.length_b   1.000
_cell.length_c   1.000
_cell.angle_alpha   90.00
_cell.angle_beta   90.00
_cell.angle_gamma   90.00
#
_symmetry.space_group_name_H-M   'P 1'
#
loop_
_entity.id
_entity.type
_entity.pdbx_description
1 polymer ?
#
loop_
_entity_poly.entity_id
_entity_poly.type
_entity_poly.pdbx_seq_one_letter_code
_entity_poly.pdbx_strand_id
1 'polypeptide(L)'
;MSSTPTSADACLSIVHSLLCHRQGGESESFAKRAIESLVKKLKEKREELDSLITAITSNGAHPTKCVTIQRTLDGRLQVAGRKGFPHVIYAKIWRWPDLHKNELKHVKYCQYAFDLKCDSVCVNPFHYERVVSPGIGLYYVCIFFLMQWVIGKRITFHNMQNLTDKTVVEEIKIERHLFGNHMSNSKIE
;
A
#
# COMPACT_ATOMS: atom_id res chain seq x y z
N MET A 1 -16.70 -27.51 -10.99
CA MET A 1 -15.52 -26.64 -10.80
C MET A 1 -15.60 -25.54 -11.84
N SER A 2 -15.77 -24.28 -11.43
CA SER A 2 -15.71 -23.16 -12.37
C SER A 2 -14.27 -23.05 -12.85
N SER A 3 -14.02 -23.17 -14.16
CA SER A 3 -12.71 -22.87 -14.74
C SER A 3 -12.31 -21.43 -14.38
N THR A 4 -11.04 -21.23 -14.00
CA THR A 4 -10.47 -19.88 -13.84
C THR A 4 -10.60 -19.15 -15.18
N PRO A 5 -11.16 -17.93 -15.22
CA PRO A 5 -11.28 -17.20 -16.46
C PRO A 5 -9.91 -16.84 -17.03
N THR A 6 -9.87 -16.51 -18.31
CA THR A 6 -8.67 -16.08 -19.03
C THR A 6 -8.94 -14.78 -19.76
N SER A 7 -7.90 -14.12 -20.25
CA SER A 7 -7.99 -12.92 -21.09
C SER A 7 -8.77 -13.14 -22.40
N ALA A 8 -9.03 -14.39 -22.78
CA ALA A 8 -9.86 -14.73 -23.95
C ALA A 8 -11.36 -14.63 -23.68
N ASP A 9 -11.77 -14.65 -22.41
CA ASP A 9 -13.18 -14.61 -22.05
C ASP A 9 -13.78 -13.23 -22.27
N ALA A 10 -15.11 -13.19 -22.40
CA ALA A 10 -15.83 -11.93 -22.49
C ALA A 10 -15.53 -11.04 -21.27
N CYS A 11 -15.31 -9.74 -21.50
CA CYS A 11 -14.98 -8.80 -20.42
C CYS A 11 -15.97 -8.84 -19.25
N LEU A 12 -17.26 -9.09 -19.53
CA LEU A 12 -18.29 -9.22 -18.51
C LEU A 12 -18.04 -10.41 -17.58
N SER A 13 -17.60 -11.56 -18.12
CA SER A 13 -17.26 -12.76 -17.36
C SER A 13 -16.05 -12.49 -16.43
N ILE A 14 -15.02 -11.85 -16.98
CA ILE A 14 -13.82 -11.48 -16.23
C ILE A 14 -14.18 -10.52 -15.09
N VAL A 15 -14.98 -9.47 -15.37
CA VAL A 15 -15.45 -8.53 -14.35
C VAL A 15 -16.22 -9.25 -13.25
N HIS A 16 -17.14 -10.15 -13.61
CA HIS A 16 -17.91 -10.92 -12.64
C HIS A 16 -17.01 -11.78 -11.74
N SER A 17 -16.07 -12.51 -12.33
CA SER A 17 -15.11 -13.32 -11.57
C SER A 17 -14.26 -12.47 -10.61
N LEU A 18 -13.66 -11.38 -11.09
CA LEU A 18 -12.84 -10.50 -10.25
C LEU A 18 -13.64 -9.83 -9.12
N LEU A 19 -14.93 -9.56 -9.34
CA LEU A 19 -15.82 -8.97 -8.35
C LEU A 19 -16.11 -9.94 -7.19
N CYS A 20 -16.11 -11.26 -7.42
CA CYS A 20 -16.31 -12.28 -6.37
C CYS A 20 -15.19 -12.30 -5.32
N HIS A 21 -14.03 -11.70 -5.59
CA HIS A 21 -12.88 -11.64 -4.68
C HIS A 21 -12.78 -10.33 -3.89
N ARG A 22 -13.82 -9.46 -3.94
CA ARG A 22 -13.81 -8.18 -3.21
C ARG A 22 -13.90 -8.38 -1.69
N GLN A 23 -13.23 -7.52 -0.93
CA GLN A 23 -13.20 -7.59 0.54
C GLN A 23 -14.32 -6.81 1.25
N GLY A 24 -15.16 -6.08 0.50
CA GLY A 24 -16.34 -5.39 1.06
C GLY A 24 -16.10 -4.00 1.69
N GLY A 25 -14.89 -3.43 1.56
CA GLY A 25 -14.60 -2.06 2.05
C GLY A 25 -15.16 -0.92 1.17
N GLU A 26 -15.64 -1.25 -0.03
CA GLU A 26 -16.28 -0.32 -0.96
C GLU A 26 -17.62 -0.89 -1.40
N SER A 27 -18.56 -0.02 -1.82
CA SER A 27 -19.85 -0.47 -2.34
C SER A 27 -19.65 -1.34 -3.58
N GLU A 28 -20.55 -2.30 -3.78
CA GLU A 28 -20.49 -3.18 -4.95
C GLU A 28 -20.56 -2.41 -6.28
N SER A 29 -21.40 -1.36 -6.32
CA SER A 29 -21.52 -0.48 -7.50
C SER A 29 -20.20 0.22 -7.81
N PHE A 30 -19.47 0.70 -6.80
CA PHE A 30 -18.17 1.33 -6.98
C PHE A 30 -17.12 0.32 -7.44
N ALA A 31 -17.02 -0.82 -6.74
CA ALA A 31 -16.07 -1.88 -7.07
C ALA A 31 -16.26 -2.38 -8.51
N LYS A 32 -17.51 -2.64 -8.91
CA LYS A 32 -17.85 -3.05 -10.27
C LYS A 32 -17.37 -2.02 -11.31
N ARG A 33 -17.64 -0.73 -11.11
CA ARG A 33 -17.17 0.33 -12.02
C ARG A 33 -15.64 0.42 -12.08
N ALA A 34 -14.95 0.26 -10.95
CA ALA A 34 -13.49 0.27 -10.89
C ALA A 34 -12.88 -0.90 -11.66
N ILE A 35 -13.45 -2.10 -11.50
CA ILE A 35 -13.01 -3.34 -12.18
C ILE A 35 -13.33 -3.27 -13.68
N GLU A 36 -14.54 -2.84 -14.07
CA GLU A 36 -14.92 -2.61 -15.47
C GLU A 36 -13.93 -1.66 -16.16
N SER A 37 -13.58 -0.55 -15.48
CA SER A 37 -12.63 0.42 -15.99
C SER A 37 -11.20 -0.13 -16.10
N LEU A 38 -10.81 -1.06 -15.23
CA LEU A 38 -9.50 -1.71 -15.29
C LEU A 38 -9.44 -2.73 -16.43
N VAL A 39 -10.41 -3.65 -16.49
CA VAL A 39 -10.49 -4.69 -17.53
C VAL A 39 -10.54 -4.06 -18.91
N LYS A 40 -11.29 -2.95 -19.08
CA LYS A 40 -11.31 -2.20 -20.35
C LYS A 40 -9.93 -1.65 -20.74
N LYS A 41 -9.14 -1.12 -19.78
CA LYS A 41 -7.78 -0.61 -20.04
C LYS A 41 -6.77 -1.73 -20.34
N LEU A 42 -7.00 -2.94 -19.81
CA LEU A 42 -6.11 -4.09 -19.97
C LEU A 42 -6.46 -4.99 -21.15
N LYS A 43 -7.56 -4.72 -21.86
CA LYS A 43 -8.04 -5.59 -22.96
C LYS A 43 -6.99 -5.79 -24.06
N GLU A 44 -6.25 -4.73 -24.39
CA GLU A 44 -5.16 -4.78 -25.37
C GLU A 44 -3.82 -5.27 -24.78
N LYS A 45 -3.77 -5.56 -23.48
CA LYS A 45 -2.58 -6.02 -22.73
C LYS A 45 -2.86 -7.37 -22.09
N ARG A 46 -3.10 -8.37 -22.95
CA ARG A 46 -3.60 -9.70 -22.55
C ARG A 46 -2.75 -10.38 -21.47
N GLU A 47 -1.42 -10.32 -21.57
CA GLU A 47 -0.53 -10.89 -20.55
C GLU A 47 -0.69 -10.23 -19.17
N GLU A 48 -0.92 -8.92 -19.12
CA GLU A 48 -1.17 -8.22 -17.85
C GLU A 48 -2.56 -8.55 -17.31
N LEU A 49 -3.55 -8.73 -18.18
CA LEU A 49 -4.88 -9.16 -17.78
C LEU A 49 -4.87 -10.58 -17.20
N ASP A 50 -4.18 -11.52 -17.85
CA ASP A 50 -3.99 -12.88 -17.35
C ASP A 50 -3.21 -12.89 -16.02
N SER A 51 -2.19 -12.04 -15.89
CA SER A 51 -1.46 -11.85 -14.64
C SER A 51 -2.37 -11.32 -13.53
N LEU A 52 -3.26 -10.37 -13.82
CA LEU A 52 -4.24 -9.85 -12.87
C LEU A 52 -5.22 -10.94 -12.44
N ILE A 53 -5.82 -11.67 -13.40
CA ILE A 53 -6.77 -12.74 -13.09
C ILE A 53 -6.10 -13.77 -12.17
N THR A 54 -4.93 -14.26 -12.57
CA THR A 54 -4.15 -15.23 -11.78
C THR A 54 -3.86 -14.71 -10.38
N ALA A 55 -3.41 -13.45 -10.25
CA ALA A 55 -3.08 -12.87 -8.95
C ALA A 55 -4.30 -12.84 -8.02
N ILE A 56 -5.45 -12.39 -8.52
CA ILE A 56 -6.67 -12.26 -7.71
C ILE A 56 -7.29 -13.62 -7.39
N THR A 57 -7.46 -14.50 -8.39
CA THR A 57 -8.16 -15.78 -8.20
C THR A 57 -7.34 -16.78 -7.38
N SER A 58 -6.00 -16.68 -7.40
CA SER A 58 -5.11 -17.48 -6.54
C SER A 58 -4.83 -16.83 -5.18
N ASN A 59 -5.39 -15.65 -4.91
CA ASN A 59 -5.08 -14.85 -3.73
C ASN A 59 -3.57 -14.64 -3.51
N GLY A 60 -2.83 -14.43 -4.61
CA GLY A 60 -1.39 -14.21 -4.59
C GLY A 60 -0.55 -15.45 -4.23
N ALA A 61 -1.10 -16.67 -4.36
CA ALA A 61 -0.36 -17.90 -4.08
C ALA A 61 0.92 -18.06 -4.92
N HIS A 62 0.96 -17.43 -6.10
CA HIS A 62 2.12 -17.43 -6.98
C HIS A 62 2.52 -16.00 -7.37
N PRO A 63 3.83 -15.73 -7.53
CA PRO A 63 4.30 -14.46 -8.08
C PRO A 63 3.73 -14.22 -9.47
N THR A 64 3.25 -13.00 -9.72
CA THR A 64 2.67 -12.57 -11.00
C THR A 64 3.38 -11.32 -11.52
N LYS A 65 3.27 -11.04 -12.83
CA LYS A 65 3.87 -9.85 -13.45
C LYS A 65 3.17 -8.56 -13.00
N CYS A 66 3.78 -7.41 -13.33
CA CYS A 66 3.15 -6.11 -13.11
C CYS A 66 1.88 -6.00 -13.95
N VAL A 67 0.86 -5.34 -13.39
CA VAL A 67 -0.38 -5.01 -14.09
C VAL A 67 -0.47 -3.50 -14.10
N THR A 68 -0.33 -2.88 -15.27
CA THR A 68 -0.06 -1.45 -15.36
C THR A 68 -1.22 -0.65 -15.95
N ILE A 69 -1.33 0.62 -15.58
CA ILE A 69 -2.19 1.59 -16.26
C ILE A 69 -1.41 2.89 -16.46
N GLN A 70 -1.80 3.69 -17.46
CA GLN A 70 -1.20 5.01 -17.68
C GLN A 70 -1.34 5.89 -16.44
N ARG A 71 -0.25 6.54 -16.04
CA ARG A 71 -0.23 7.54 -14.98
C ARG A 71 -0.88 8.83 -15.46
N THR A 72 -1.78 9.39 -14.66
CA THR A 72 -2.31 10.74 -14.85
C THR A 72 -1.33 11.78 -14.32
N LEU A 73 -1.41 13.03 -14.79
CA LEU A 73 -0.49 14.11 -14.39
C LEU A 73 -0.42 14.31 -12.86
N ASP A 74 -1.55 14.14 -12.17
CA ASP A 74 -1.65 14.27 -10.71
C ASP A 74 -1.58 12.91 -9.97
N GLY A 75 -1.39 11.81 -10.70
CA GLY A 75 -1.33 10.45 -10.17
C GLY A 75 -2.66 9.88 -9.66
N ARG A 76 -3.78 10.60 -9.81
CA ARG A 76 -5.10 10.16 -9.31
C ARG A 76 -5.96 9.56 -10.40
N LEU A 77 -6.65 8.48 -10.06
CA LEU A 77 -7.69 7.86 -10.87
C LEU A 77 -9.07 8.32 -10.37
N GLN A 78 -9.97 8.66 -11.30
CA GLN A 78 -11.36 8.95 -11.01
C GLN A 78 -12.26 7.76 -11.37
N VAL A 79 -13.07 7.31 -10.42
CA VAL A 79 -14.08 6.27 -10.61
C VAL A 79 -15.39 6.73 -9.99
N ALA A 80 -16.48 6.73 -10.77
CA ALA A 80 -17.82 7.12 -10.29
C ALA A 80 -17.82 8.43 -9.48
N GLY A 81 -17.12 9.47 -9.97
CA GLY A 81 -17.03 10.78 -9.32
C GLY A 81 -16.00 10.89 -8.19
N ARG A 82 -15.48 9.78 -7.65
CA ARG A 82 -14.48 9.78 -6.57
C ARG A 82 -13.06 9.72 -7.12
N LYS A 83 -12.15 10.54 -6.59
CA LYS A 83 -10.71 10.54 -6.93
C LYS A 83 -9.90 9.82 -5.86
N GLY A 84 -8.98 8.97 -6.29
CA GLY A 84 -8.04 8.28 -5.39
C GLY A 84 -6.81 7.77 -6.13
N PHE A 85 -5.81 7.29 -5.40
CA PHE A 85 -4.63 6.70 -6.04
C PHE A 85 -4.97 5.31 -6.57
N PRO A 86 -4.59 4.97 -7.82
CA PRO A 86 -5.03 3.73 -8.47
C PRO A 86 -4.59 2.47 -7.71
N HIS A 87 -3.33 2.40 -7.29
CA HIS A 87 -2.81 1.27 -6.51
C HIS A 87 -3.55 1.07 -5.18
N VAL A 88 -3.92 2.16 -4.48
CA VAL A 88 -4.71 2.11 -3.24
C VAL A 88 -6.14 1.63 -3.50
N ILE A 89 -6.80 2.12 -4.56
CA ILE A 89 -8.16 1.72 -4.92
C ILE A 89 -8.24 0.21 -5.13
N TYR A 90 -7.35 -0.34 -5.97
CA TYR A 90 -7.38 -1.75 -6.31
C TYR A 90 -6.90 -2.65 -5.15
N ALA A 91 -5.92 -2.21 -4.36
CA ALA A 91 -5.53 -2.91 -3.12
C ALA A 91 -6.65 -2.94 -2.09
N LYS A 92 -7.43 -1.86 -1.96
CA LYS A 92 -8.61 -1.82 -1.08
C LYS A 92 -9.71 -2.78 -1.51
N ILE A 93 -9.96 -2.87 -2.81
CA ILE A 93 -10.99 -3.77 -3.35
C ILE A 93 -10.64 -5.23 -3.04
N TRP A 94 -9.40 -5.66 -3.27
CA TRP A 94 -9.05 -7.09 -3.26
C TRP A 94 -8.31 -7.58 -2.01
N ARG A 95 -7.71 -6.72 -1.19
CA ARG A 95 -6.88 -7.16 -0.04
C ARG A 95 -7.25 -6.51 1.28
N TRP A 96 -7.29 -5.18 1.35
CA TRP A 96 -7.38 -4.45 2.61
C TRP A 96 -8.54 -3.45 2.60
N PRO A 97 -9.75 -3.86 3.03
CA PRO A 97 -10.95 -3.02 2.93
C PRO A 97 -10.84 -1.70 3.72
N ASP A 98 -10.06 -1.71 4.80
CA ASP A 98 -9.79 -0.61 5.71
C ASP A 98 -8.55 0.24 5.33
N LEU A 99 -7.94 -0.01 4.18
CA LEU A 99 -6.69 0.65 3.78
C LEU A 99 -6.79 2.18 3.70
N HIS A 100 -5.81 2.89 4.25
CA HIS A 100 -5.68 4.34 4.12
C HIS A 100 -4.54 4.77 3.18
N LYS A 101 -4.47 6.08 2.91
CA LYS A 101 -3.35 6.67 2.16
C LYS A 101 -2.03 6.45 2.93
N ASN A 102 -0.95 6.15 2.21
CA ASN A 102 0.41 5.94 2.74
C ASN A 102 0.60 4.66 3.60
N GLU A 103 -0.31 3.69 3.52
CA GLU A 103 -0.19 2.39 4.20
C GLU A 103 0.33 1.27 3.28
N LEU A 104 0.86 1.62 2.11
CA LEU A 104 1.40 0.66 1.15
C LEU A 104 2.87 0.95 0.87
N LYS A 105 3.68 -0.11 0.83
CA LYS A 105 5.04 -0.12 0.30
C LYS A 105 5.11 -1.14 -0.82
N HIS A 106 5.78 -0.81 -1.92
CA HIS A 106 5.92 -1.74 -3.05
C HIS A 106 7.01 -2.79 -2.77
N VAL A 107 6.83 -3.99 -3.33
CA VAL A 107 7.85 -5.05 -3.30
C VAL A 107 9.01 -4.70 -4.23
N LYS A 108 10.22 -5.16 -3.89
CA LYS A 108 11.47 -4.78 -4.60
C LYS A 108 11.47 -5.11 -6.09
N TYR A 109 10.75 -6.15 -6.52
CA TYR A 109 10.69 -6.58 -7.91
C TYR A 109 9.60 -5.85 -8.74
N CYS A 110 8.82 -4.94 -8.13
CA CYS A 110 7.82 -4.17 -8.86
C CYS A 110 8.50 -3.02 -9.63
N GLN A 111 8.56 -3.14 -10.96
CA GLN A 111 9.24 -2.17 -11.83
C GLN A 111 8.42 -0.89 -12.10
N TYR A 112 7.12 -0.93 -11.84
CA TYR A 112 6.19 0.17 -12.16
C TYR A 112 5.43 0.66 -10.92
N ALA A 113 5.98 0.46 -9.73
CA ALA A 113 5.32 0.88 -8.49
C ALA A 113 4.97 2.38 -8.51
N PHE A 114 3.90 2.73 -7.81
CA PHE A 114 3.40 4.11 -7.80
C PHE A 114 4.47 5.14 -7.42
N ASP A 115 5.33 4.82 -6.44
CA ASP A 115 6.37 5.71 -5.92
C ASP A 115 7.54 5.93 -6.89
N LEU A 116 7.71 5.05 -7.89
CA LEU A 116 8.79 5.16 -8.89
C LEU A 116 8.54 6.24 -9.94
N LYS A 117 7.35 6.85 -9.95
CA LYS A 117 6.99 7.98 -10.83
C LYS A 117 7.16 7.71 -12.34
N CYS A 118 7.17 6.45 -12.78
CA CYS A 118 7.16 6.07 -14.19
C CYS A 118 5.86 6.50 -14.89
N ASP A 119 5.86 6.59 -16.23
CA ASP A 119 4.65 6.90 -17.02
C ASP A 119 3.52 5.88 -16.85
N SER A 120 3.86 4.65 -16.44
CA SER A 120 2.91 3.60 -16.08
C SER A 120 2.94 3.33 -14.57
N VAL A 121 1.78 2.95 -14.01
CA VAL A 121 1.59 2.59 -12.61
C VAL A 121 1.11 1.15 -12.49
N CYS A 122 1.80 0.34 -11.70
CA CYS A 122 1.37 -1.00 -11.31
C CYS A 122 0.21 -0.92 -10.30
N VAL A 123 -0.86 -1.64 -10.59
CA VAL A 123 -2.06 -1.76 -9.77
C VAL A 123 -2.31 -3.19 -9.29
N ASN A 124 -1.38 -4.11 -9.55
CA ASN A 124 -1.43 -5.46 -8.98
C ASN A 124 -1.34 -5.35 -7.44
N PRO A 125 -2.40 -5.71 -6.68
CA PRO A 125 -2.41 -5.49 -5.25
C PRO A 125 -1.39 -6.37 -4.51
N PHE A 126 -0.91 -7.45 -5.11
CA PHE A 126 0.14 -8.34 -4.57
C PHE A 126 1.56 -7.85 -4.87
N HIS A 127 1.71 -6.70 -5.54
CA HIS A 127 2.99 -5.99 -5.68
C HIS A 127 3.20 -4.94 -4.59
N TYR A 128 2.28 -4.87 -3.62
CA TYR A 128 2.36 -4.00 -2.48
C TYR A 128 2.22 -4.80 -1.19
N GLU A 129 2.86 -4.33 -0.14
CA GLU A 129 2.76 -4.81 1.22
C GLU A 129 2.15 -3.71 2.07
N ARG A 130 1.28 -4.08 3.01
CA ARG A 130 0.71 -3.12 3.94
C ARG A 130 1.73 -2.78 5.01
N VAL A 131 1.92 -1.49 5.25
CA VAL A 131 2.77 -0.96 6.30
C VAL A 131 1.93 -0.07 7.22
N VAL A 132 2.26 -0.07 8.51
CA VAL A 132 1.59 0.81 9.47
C VAL A 132 2.05 2.24 9.22
N SER A 133 1.10 3.18 9.15
CA SER A 133 1.42 4.60 8.97
C SER A 133 2.37 5.07 10.10
N PRO A 134 3.53 5.67 9.78
CA PRO A 134 4.54 6.01 10.77
C PRO A 134 4.04 6.94 11.88
N GLY A 135 2.99 7.74 11.65
CA GLY A 135 2.44 8.64 12.67
C GLY A 135 1.91 7.96 13.93
N ILE A 136 1.42 6.72 13.82
CA ILE A 136 0.91 5.96 14.97
C ILE A 136 2.04 5.13 15.60
N GLY A 137 2.91 4.56 14.77
CA GLY A 137 4.08 3.81 15.23
C GLY A 137 5.05 4.68 16.03
N LEU A 138 5.36 5.89 15.55
CA LEU A 138 6.20 6.85 16.28
C LEU A 138 5.53 7.31 17.57
N TYR A 139 4.21 7.49 17.60
CA TYR A 139 3.50 7.85 18.83
C TYR A 139 3.59 6.72 19.88
N TYR A 140 3.39 5.46 19.51
CA TYR A 140 3.55 4.33 20.43
C TYR A 140 5.00 4.13 20.86
N VAL A 141 5.97 4.30 19.95
CA VAL A 141 7.40 4.22 20.26
C VAL A 141 7.81 5.37 21.19
N CYS A 142 7.39 6.61 20.90
CA CYS A 142 7.62 7.77 21.77
C CYS A 142 6.94 7.60 23.13
N ILE A 143 5.68 7.16 23.19
CA ILE A 143 5.01 6.84 24.47
C ILE A 143 5.78 5.77 25.21
N PHE A 144 6.18 4.69 24.54
CA PHE A 144 6.94 3.62 25.18
C PHE A 144 8.22 4.16 25.82
N PHE A 145 8.98 5.00 25.10
CA PHE A 145 10.17 5.65 25.65
C PHE A 145 9.86 6.68 26.76
N LEU A 146 8.81 7.49 26.61
CA LEU A 146 8.36 8.44 27.63
C LEU A 146 7.91 7.72 28.90
N MET A 147 7.11 6.65 28.79
CA MET A 147 6.67 5.85 29.93
C MET A 147 7.86 5.17 30.61
N GLN A 148 8.82 4.67 29.84
CA GLN A 148 10.03 4.08 30.40
C GLN A 148 10.90 5.11 31.15
N TRP A 149 10.96 6.35 30.63
CA TRP A 149 11.62 7.48 31.28
C TRP A 149 10.92 7.91 32.56
N VAL A 150 9.58 8.01 32.55
CA VAL A 150 8.74 8.31 33.73
C VAL A 150 8.87 7.25 34.83
N ILE A 151 9.03 5.96 34.46
CA ILE A 151 9.18 4.85 35.41
C ILE A 151 10.65 4.69 35.89
N GLY A 152 11.57 5.56 35.44
CA GLY A 152 12.97 5.57 35.93
C GLY A 152 13.78 4.31 35.58
N LYS A 153 13.29 3.47 34.66
CA LYS A 153 14.01 2.26 34.24
C LYS A 153 15.02 2.63 33.16
N ARG A 154 16.30 2.63 33.53
CA ARG A 154 17.44 2.89 32.65
C ARG A 154 17.59 1.74 31.64
N ILE A 155 16.88 1.80 30.51
CA ILE A 155 17.11 0.87 29.40
C ILE A 155 18.44 1.25 28.75
N THR A 156 19.44 0.40 28.93
CA THR A 156 20.67 0.45 28.12
C THR A 156 20.33 0.01 26.70
N PHE A 157 20.75 0.81 25.71
CA PHE A 157 20.53 0.69 24.27
C PHE A 157 20.82 -0.69 23.62
N HIS A 158 21.37 -1.65 24.36
CA HIS A 158 21.92 -2.88 23.80
C HIS A 158 20.87 -3.94 23.42
N ASN A 159 19.63 -3.84 23.91
CA ASN A 159 18.62 -4.90 23.69
C ASN A 159 17.55 -4.58 22.64
N MET A 160 17.80 -3.61 21.75
CA MET A 160 16.83 -3.15 20.74
C MET A 160 17.27 -3.46 19.29
N GLN A 161 18.31 -4.28 19.11
CA GLN A 161 18.85 -4.61 17.78
C GLN A 161 17.98 -5.57 16.96
N ASN A 162 16.88 -6.10 17.51
CA ASN A 162 16.07 -7.12 16.84
C ASN A 162 14.75 -6.64 16.23
N LEU A 163 14.43 -5.33 16.26
CA LEU A 163 13.09 -4.89 15.84
C LEU A 163 13.00 -3.70 14.86
N THR A 164 14.09 -3.10 14.42
CA THR A 164 13.99 -2.04 13.40
C THR A 164 15.14 -2.07 12.41
N ASP A 165 14.76 -2.26 11.15
CA ASP A 165 15.59 -2.13 9.96
C ASP A 165 16.37 -0.79 9.98
N LYS A 166 17.57 -0.80 9.39
CA LYS A 166 18.67 0.16 9.61
C LYS A 166 18.37 1.63 9.28
N THR A 167 17.21 1.93 8.70
CA THR A 167 16.75 3.28 8.36
C THR A 167 16.29 4.12 9.56
N VAL A 168 15.82 3.50 10.65
CA VAL A 168 15.29 4.26 11.81
C VAL A 168 16.41 4.86 12.67
N VAL A 169 17.59 4.24 12.68
CA VAL A 169 18.71 4.63 13.56
C VAL A 169 19.36 5.95 13.10
N GLU A 170 19.34 6.26 11.80
CA GLU A 170 19.85 7.54 11.31
C GLU A 170 18.91 8.71 11.62
N GLU A 171 17.58 8.51 11.60
CA GLU A 171 16.61 9.57 11.89
C GLU A 171 16.53 9.91 13.39
N ILE A 172 16.67 8.93 14.29
CA ILE A 172 16.75 9.17 15.74
C ILE A 172 17.98 10.03 16.11
N LYS A 173 19.05 9.95 15.31
CA LYS A 173 20.27 10.75 15.52
C LYS A 173 20.07 12.23 15.17
N ILE A 174 19.18 12.51 14.20
CA ILE A 174 18.82 13.87 13.78
C ILE A 174 17.95 14.56 14.85
N GLU A 175 17.00 13.85 15.46
CA GLU A 175 16.15 14.43 16.51
C GLU A 175 16.91 14.78 17.80
N ARG A 176 17.99 14.04 18.11
CA ARG A 176 18.87 14.37 19.24
C ARG A 176 19.53 15.75 19.11
N HIS A 177 19.76 16.22 17.88
CA HIS A 177 20.34 17.54 17.61
C HIS A 177 19.30 18.66 17.69
N LEU A 178 18.03 18.36 17.36
CA LEU A 178 16.93 19.32 17.43
C LEU A 178 16.39 19.51 18.86
N PHE A 179 16.26 18.42 19.63
CA PHE A 179 15.83 18.50 21.03
C PHE A 179 16.91 19.04 21.97
N GLY A 180 18.20 18.89 21.63
CA GLY A 180 19.31 19.43 22.42
C GLY A 180 19.38 20.97 22.43
N ASN A 181 18.78 21.65 21.46
CA ASN A 181 18.86 23.10 21.30
C ASN A 181 17.67 23.86 21.91
N HIS A 182 16.64 23.17 22.43
CA HIS A 182 15.44 23.82 22.98
C HIS A 182 15.37 23.87 24.51
N MET A 183 16.37 23.30 25.22
CA MET A 183 16.44 23.31 26.70
C MET A 183 17.44 24.32 27.28
N SER A 184 18.03 25.21 26.49
CA SER A 184 19.00 26.21 26.99
C SER A 184 18.42 27.60 27.30
N ASN A 185 17.11 27.84 27.15
CA ASN A 185 16.54 29.19 27.30
C ASN A 185 15.37 29.37 28.29
N SER A 186 15.05 28.38 29.13
CA SER A 186 14.18 28.62 30.29
C SER A 186 15.03 28.82 31.55
N LYS A 187 15.65 30.01 31.68
CA LYS A 187 16.16 30.47 32.97
C LYS A 187 14.99 30.77 33.89
N ILE A 188 15.14 30.25 35.08
CA ILE A 188 14.37 30.45 36.30
C ILE A 188 14.19 31.96 36.56
N GLU A 189 12.94 32.38 36.75
CA GLU A 189 12.53 33.39 37.74
C GLU A 189 11.44 32.76 38.62
#